data_AF-A0A821J3Y8-F1
#
_entry.id   AF-A0A821J3Y8-F1
#
_cell.length_a   1.000
_cell.length_b   1.000
_cell.length_c   1.000
_cell.angle_alpha   90.00
_cell.angle_beta   90.00
_cell.angle_gamma   90.00
#
_symmetry.space_group_name_H-M   'P 1'
#
loop_
_entity.id
_entity.type
_entity.pdbx_description
1 polymer ?
#
loop_
_entity_poly.entity_id
_entity_poly.type
_entity_poly.pdbx_seq_one_letter_code
_entity_poly.pdbx_strand_id
1 'polypeptide(L)' 'ELYLKPIPRKLTIRAKREYKIVRSIQQFLHCRTDIVIRRTDKSKVFYIGKAIDFERKAEEYMLKTEAYQEITNGRSPLSD' A
#
# COMPACT_ATOMS: atom_id res chain seq x y z
N GLU A 1 -31.51 -14.07 27.37
CA GLU A 1 -30.71 -15.23 26.92
C GLU A 1 -29.64 -14.78 25.93
N LEU A 2 -28.37 -15.09 26.19
CA LEU A 2 -27.26 -14.81 25.27
C LEU A 2 -27.12 -16.01 24.31
N TYR A 3 -27.59 -15.84 23.06
CA TYR A 3 -27.43 -16.84 22.01
C TYR A 3 -25.99 -16.87 21.49
N LEU A 4 -25.12 -17.63 22.18
CA LEU A 4 -23.76 -17.91 21.71
C LEU A 4 -23.75 -19.24 20.96
N LYS A 5 -23.67 -19.19 19.63
CA LYS A 5 -23.41 -20.38 18.81
C LYS A 5 -21.91 -20.68 18.79
N PRO A 6 -21.48 -21.94 19.02
CA PRO A 6 -20.08 -22.30 18.92
C PRO A 6 -19.58 -22.09 17.48
N ILE A 7 -18.39 -21.49 17.34
CA ILE A 7 -17.78 -21.27 16.03
C ILE A 7 -17.39 -22.64 15.43
N PRO A 8 -17.79 -22.94 14.18
CA PRO A 8 -17.41 -24.19 13.53
C PRO A 8 -15.89 -24.37 13.49
N ARG A 9 -15.40 -25.56 13.88
CA ARG A 9 -13.96 -25.90 13.92
C ARG A 9 -13.24 -25.58 12.61
N LYS A 10 -13.91 -25.76 11.46
CA LYS A 10 -13.36 -25.43 10.13
C LYS A 10 -13.02 -23.93 10.00
N LEU A 11 -13.87 -23.04 10.50
CA LEU A 11 -13.63 -21.60 10.49
C LEU A 11 -12.44 -21.22 11.37
N THR A 12 -12.32 -21.84 12.55
CA THR A 12 -11.16 -21.63 13.43
C THR A 12 -9.85 -22.08 12.78
N ILE A 13 -9.84 -23.23 12.11
CA ILE A 13 -8.66 -23.73 11.39
C ILE A 13 -8.28 -22.77 10.24
N ARG A 14 -9.29 -22.32 9.48
CA ARG A 14 -9.10 -21.35 8.39
C ARG A 14 -8.49 -20.04 8.91
N ALA A 15 -9.09 -19.46 9.95
CA ALA A 15 -8.60 -18.23 10.56
C ALA A 15 -7.15 -18.35 11.06
N LYS A 16 -6.79 -19.48 11.70
CA LYS A 16 -5.41 -19.75 12.12
C LYS A 16 -4.44 -19.82 10.95
N ARG A 17 -4.84 -20.40 9.81
CA ARG A 17 -4.00 -20.45 8.59
C ARG A 17 -3.82 -19.07 7.98
N GLU A 18 -4.92 -18.33 7.80
CA GLU A 18 -4.89 -16.97 7.26
C GLU A 18 -4.03 -16.05 8.14
N TYR A 19 -4.17 -16.14 9.47
CA TYR A 19 -3.34 -15.40 10.40
C TYR A 19 -1.84 -15.70 10.22
N LYS A 20 -1.46 -16.97 10.07
CA LYS A 20 -0.05 -17.35 9.85
C LYS A 20 0.49 -16.77 8.55
N ILE A 21 -0.31 -16.79 7.48
CA ILE A 21 0.08 -16.21 6.18
C ILE A 21 0.27 -14.70 6.29
N VAL A 22 -0.67 -13.99 6.92
CA VAL A 22 -0.57 -12.54 7.12
C VAL A 22 0.68 -12.21 7.94
N ARG A 23 0.95 -12.96 9.01
CA ARG A 23 2.14 -12.78 9.85
C ARG A 23 3.44 -12.99 9.08
N SER A 24 3.53 -14.03 8.25
CA SER A 24 4.75 -14.28 7.45
C SER A 24 4.98 -13.18 6.42
N ILE A 25 3.91 -12.69 5.78
CA ILE A 25 4.00 -11.54 4.85
C ILE A 25 4.48 -10.29 5.60
N GLN A 26 3.91 -9.98 6.76
CA GLN A 26 4.32 -8.83 7.57
C GLN A 26 5.81 -8.90 7.96
N GLN A 27 6.28 -10.07 8.39
CA GLN A 27 7.68 -10.28 8.74
C GLN A 27 8.60 -10.11 7.53
N PHE A 28 8.24 -10.68 6.38
CA PHE A 28 9.00 -10.53 5.14
C PHE A 28 9.11 -9.06 4.73
N LEU A 29 8.01 -8.32 4.77
CA LEU A 29 7.98 -6.89 4.41
C LEU A 29 8.75 -6.02 5.40
N HIS A 30 8.78 -6.39 6.68
CA HIS A 30 9.56 -5.66 7.69
C HIS A 30 11.06 -5.64 7.35
N CYS A 31 11.56 -6.73 6.76
CA CYS A 31 12.96 -6.83 6.31
C CYS A 31 13.20 -6.21 4.91
N ARG A 32 12.16 -5.71 4.24
CA ARG A 32 12.19 -5.23 2.85
C ARG A 32 11.64 -3.82 2.76
N THR A 33 12.42 -2.87 3.29
CA THR A 33 12.08 -1.44 3.26
C THR A 33 12.02 -0.85 1.85
N ASP A 34 12.55 -1.58 0.85
CA ASP A 34 12.46 -1.23 -0.56
C ASP A 34 11.08 -1.50 -1.17
N ILE A 35 10.25 -2.33 -0.54
CA ILE A 35 8.93 -2.74 -1.05
C ILE A 35 7.82 -1.85 -0.48
N VAL A 36 6.96 -1.35 -1.36
CA VAL A 36 5.79 -0.54 -1.02
C VAL A 36 4.51 -1.27 -1.43
N ILE A 37 3.54 -1.30 -0.52
CA ILE A 37 2.17 -1.76 -0.79
C ILE A 37 1.25 -0.55 -0.77
N ARG A 38 0.52 -0.33 -1.87
CA ARG A 38 -0.36 0.84 -2.02
C ARG A 38 -1.72 0.43 -2.55
N ARG A 39 -2.79 1.03 -2.04
CA ARG A 39 -4.14 0.84 -2.59
C ARG A 39 -4.26 1.65 -3.87
N THR A 40 -4.66 1.03 -4.98
CA THR A 40 -4.95 1.79 -6.20
C THR A 40 -6.31 2.46 -6.09
N ASP A 41 -6.41 3.66 -6.65
CA ASP A 41 -7.65 4.43 -6.77
C ASP A 41 -8.60 3.81 -7.79
N LYS A 42 -8.06 3.36 -8.94
CA LYS A 42 -8.86 2.95 -10.10
C LYS A 42 -9.33 1.48 -10.09
N SER A 43 -8.62 0.57 -9.41
CA SER A 43 -8.83 -0.87 -9.65
C SER A 43 -9.20 -1.70 -8.42
N LYS A 44 -9.48 -1.09 -7.25
CA LYS A 44 -9.79 -1.79 -5.98
C LYS A 44 -8.78 -2.89 -5.60
N VAL A 45 -7.60 -2.92 -6.23
CA VAL A 45 -6.52 -3.88 -5.97
C VAL A 45 -5.37 -3.17 -5.26
N PHE A 46 -4.52 -3.96 -4.62
CA PHE A 46 -3.27 -3.47 -4.07
C PHE A 46 -2.17 -3.59 -5.11
N TYR A 47 -1.40 -2.53 -5.28
CA TYR A 47 -0.13 -2.57 -5.97
C TYR A 47 0.97 -2.97 -4.99
N ILE A 48 1.89 -3.80 -5.44
CA ILE A 48 3.11 -4.20 -4.71
C ILE A 48 4.28 -4.00 -5.67
N GLY A 49 5.28 -3.22 -5.26
CA GLY A 49 6.46 -2.93 -6.06
C GLY A 49 7.52 -2.21 -5.26
N LYS A 50 8.63 -1.82 -5.91
CA LYS A 50 9.71 -1.11 -5.20
C LYS A 50 9.42 0.39 -5.11
N ALA A 51 9.90 1.04 -4.05
CA ALA A 51 9.80 2.49 -3.88
C ALA A 51 10.38 3.25 -5.10
N ILE A 52 11.55 2.81 -5.60
CA ILE A 52 12.23 3.41 -6.75
C ILE A 52 11.39 3.37 -8.05
N ASP A 53 10.52 2.37 -8.20
CA ASP A 53 9.66 2.29 -9.39
C ASP A 53 8.62 3.41 -9.41
N PHE A 54 8.23 3.91 -8.23
CA PHE A 54 7.33 5.06 -8.13
C PHE A 54 8.04 6.38 -8.42
N GLU A 55 9.24 6.56 -7.89
CA GLU A 55 10.07 7.74 -8.16
C GLU A 55 10.31 7.88 -9.65
N ARG A 56 10.80 6.81 -10.28
CA ARG A 56 10.99 6.75 -11.74
C ARG A 56 9.72 7.05 -12.52
N LYS A 57 8.58 6.47 -12.13
CA LYS A 57 7.30 6.73 -12.82
C LYS A 57 6.84 8.18 -12.66
N ALA A 58 7.07 8.79 -11.50
CA ALA A 58 6.75 10.20 -11.27
C ALA A 58 7.64 11.11 -12.14
N GLU A 59 8.94 10.83 -12.20
CA GLU A 59 9.89 11.52 -13.07
C GLU A 59 9.51 11.38 -14.55
N GLU A 60 9.23 10.17 -15.02
CA GLU A 60 8.79 9.91 -16.41
C GLU A 60 7.50 10.68 -16.75
N TYR A 61 6.53 10.71 -15.84
CA TYR A 61 5.30 11.45 -16.04
C TYR A 61 5.54 12.97 -16.07
N MET A 62 6.40 13.48 -15.20
CA MET A 62 6.80 14.89 -15.16
C MET A 62 7.48 15.30 -16.46
N LEU A 63 8.47 14.53 -16.93
CA LEU A 63 9.19 14.79 -18.18
C LEU A 63 8.25 14.75 -19.40
N LYS A 64 7.25 13.86 -19.39
CA LYS A 64 6.32 13.71 -20.51
C LYS A 64 5.28 14.83 -20.60
N THR A 65 4.87 15.38 -19.47
CA THR A 65 3.67 16.24 -19.40
C THR A 65 3.95 17.68 -19.03
N GLU A 66 5.18 18.01 -18.60
CA GLU A 66 5.53 19.32 -18.02
C GLU A 66 4.55 19.75 -16.89
N ALA A 67 3.88 18.78 -16.26
CA ALA A 67 2.75 19.06 -15.37
C ALA A 67 3.16 19.64 -14.00
N TYR A 68 4.45 19.67 -13.69
CA TYR A 68 4.99 20.17 -12.43
C TYR A 68 6.03 21.25 -12.68
N GLN A 69 5.92 22.36 -11.96
CA GLN A 69 6.91 23.43 -11.96
C GLN A 69 7.58 23.48 -10.58
N GLU A 70 8.91 23.46 -10.58
CA GLU A 70 9.68 23.62 -9.34
C GLU A 70 9.52 25.05 -8.80
N ILE A 71 9.20 25.15 -7.51
CA ILE A 71 9.07 26.43 -6.81
C ILE A 71 10.42 26.78 -6.20
N THR A 72 11.13 27.71 -6.82
CA THR A 72 12.48 28.11 -6.40
C THR A 72 12.51 29.11 -5.25
N ASN A 73 11.41 29.83 -5.03
CA ASN A 73 11.33 30.94 -4.06
C ASN A 73 10.68 30.55 -2.72
N GLY A 74 10.35 29.26 -2.53
CA GLY A 74 9.73 28.75 -1.31
C GLY A 74 8.33 29.29 -1.02
N ARG A 75 7.72 30.04 -1.94
CA ARG A 75 6.35 30.56 -1.80
C ARG A 75 5.40 29.61 -2.49
N SER A 76 4.40 29.11 -1.75
CA SER A 76 3.36 28.29 -2.36
C SER A 76 2.69 29.09 -3.50
N PRO A 77 2.37 28.48 -4.64
CA PRO A 77 1.65 29.17 -5.72
C PRO A 77 0.19 29.40 -5.33
N LEU A 78 -0.25 28.82 -4.20
CA LEU A 78 -1.60 28.86 -3.65
C LEU A 78 -1.67 29.72 -2.38
N SER A 79 -0.58 30.35 -1.95
CA SER A 79 -0.61 31.31 -0.86
C SER A 79 -0.69 32.71 -1.44
N ASP A 80 -1.83 33.38 -1.24
CA ASP A 80 -2.02 34.81 -1.48
C ASP A 80 -1.06 35.67 -0.63
#